data_AF-A0A1M4S9E0-F1
#
_entry.id   AF-A0A1M4S9E0-F1
#
_cell.length_a   1.000
_cell.length_b   1.000
_cell.length_c   1.000
_cell.angle_alpha   90.00
_cell.angle_beta   90.00
_cell.angle_gamma   90.00
#
_symmetry.space_group_name_H-M   'P 1'
#
loop_
_entity.id
_entity.type
_entity.pdbx_description
1 polymer ?
#
loop_
_entity_poly.entity_id
_entity_poly.type
_entity_poly.pdbx_seq_one_letter_code
_entity_poly.pdbx_strand_id
1 'polypeptide(L)'
;MKRLSVFMLAVLGFGTATFAGSPVSSSKCVYTLNDESTLNGIANFLKTDAEQKETLKYVFSEGERRMERATAKGATEEEASTKAIFFNLGNARAILSEAQYKKFVSIVNLTIYNEKERELFAEK
;
A
#
# COMPACT_ATOMS: atom_id res chain seq x y z
N MET A 1 3.51 -28.99 14.81
CA MET A 1 4.32 -28.04 14.03
C MET A 1 4.05 -26.64 14.53
N LYS A 2 5.11 -25.91 14.89
CA LYS A 2 5.03 -24.60 15.56
C LYS A 2 4.29 -23.63 14.64
N ARG A 3 3.11 -23.18 15.07
CA ARG A 3 2.39 -22.06 14.46
C ARG A 3 3.35 -20.87 14.54
N LEU A 4 3.90 -20.47 13.39
CA LEU A 4 4.61 -19.21 13.24
C LEU A 4 3.55 -18.10 13.37
N SER A 5 3.14 -17.83 14.61
CA SER A 5 2.45 -16.60 14.99
C SER A 5 3.48 -15.48 14.84
N VAL A 6 3.70 -15.05 13.60
CA VAL A 6 4.63 -13.96 13.28
C VAL A 6 4.07 -12.68 13.90
N PHE A 7 4.71 -12.29 14.98
CA PHE A 7 4.74 -10.99 15.64
C PHE A 7 3.84 -9.91 15.01
N MET A 8 2.69 -9.71 15.66
CA MET A 8 1.93 -8.48 15.64
C MET A 8 2.79 -7.38 16.26
N LEU A 9 3.60 -6.72 15.43
CA LEU A 9 4.30 -5.50 15.81
C LEU A 9 3.24 -4.42 16.02
N ALA A 10 2.84 -4.25 17.26
CA ALA A 10 2.09 -3.09 17.73
C ALA A 10 2.93 -1.84 17.47
N VAL A 11 2.78 -1.25 16.29
CA VAL A 11 3.30 0.08 15.97
C VAL A 11 2.34 1.07 16.64
N LEU A 12 2.67 1.38 17.89
CA LEU A 12 2.07 2.46 18.67
C LEU A 12 2.34 3.79 17.96
N GLY A 13 1.27 4.53 17.66
CA GLY A 13 1.33 5.89 17.11
C GLY A 13 0.40 6.12 15.91
N PHE A 14 -0.91 6.07 16.16
CA PHE A 14 -1.98 6.69 15.37
C PHE A 14 -2.16 6.39 13.86
N GLY A 15 -1.26 5.68 13.17
CA GLY A 15 -1.36 5.43 11.71
C GLY A 15 -1.64 3.99 11.27
N THR A 16 -1.70 3.02 12.19
CA THR A 16 -1.69 1.58 11.85
C THR A 16 -3.06 0.88 11.85
N ALA A 17 -4.12 1.58 12.29
CA ALA A 17 -5.46 1.00 12.29
C ALA A 17 -5.99 0.73 10.87
N THR A 18 -5.57 1.50 9.86
CA THR A 18 -6.05 1.37 8.48
C THR A 18 -5.52 0.11 7.78
N PHE A 19 -4.32 -0.36 8.13
CA PHE A 19 -3.69 -1.52 7.47
C PHE A 19 -3.90 -2.84 8.21
N ALA A 20 -4.32 -2.80 9.48
CA ALA A 20 -4.56 -3.99 10.29
C ALA A 20 -6.01 -4.50 10.21
N GLY A 21 -6.91 -3.76 9.56
CA GLY A 21 -8.35 -4.04 9.51
C GLY A 21 -8.83 -4.44 8.12
N SER A 22 -8.73 -5.73 7.81
CA SER A 22 -9.25 -6.38 6.59
C SER A 22 -8.55 -5.98 5.27
N PRO A 23 -8.44 -6.94 4.33
CA PRO A 23 -8.00 -6.63 2.96
C PRO A 23 -8.88 -5.58 2.29
N VAL A 24 -8.29 -4.87 1.33
CA VAL A 24 -8.99 -3.89 0.51
C VAL A 24 -8.67 -4.10 -0.96
N SER A 25 -9.62 -3.73 -1.83
CA SER A 25 -9.42 -3.73 -3.28
C SER A 25 -8.19 -2.92 -3.68
N SER A 26 -7.63 -3.24 -4.84
CA SER A 26 -6.51 -2.52 -5.45
C SER A 26 -6.77 -1.01 -5.52
N SER A 27 -7.99 -0.59 -5.88
CA SER A 27 -8.39 0.82 -5.93
C SER A 27 -8.37 1.50 -4.56
N LYS A 28 -8.94 0.84 -3.55
CA LYS A 28 -8.91 1.33 -2.17
C LYS A 28 -7.50 1.39 -1.61
N CYS A 29 -6.61 0.48 -2.00
CA CYS A 29 -5.18 0.55 -1.66
C CYS A 29 -4.54 1.82 -2.22
N VAL A 30 -4.78 2.16 -3.50
CA VAL A 30 -4.25 3.38 -4.13
C VAL A 30 -4.69 4.64 -3.38
N TYR A 31 -5.98 4.80 -3.11
CA TYR A 31 -6.49 5.94 -2.34
C TYR A 31 -5.93 5.98 -0.92
N THR A 32 -5.82 4.82 -0.27
CA THR A 32 -5.26 4.69 1.08
C THR A 32 -3.80 5.13 1.12
N LEU A 33 -2.98 4.77 0.12
CA LEU A 33 -1.58 5.22 0.04
C LEU A 33 -1.46 6.75 -0.06
N ASN A 34 -2.40 7.41 -0.75
CA ASN A 34 -2.39 8.86 -0.95
C ASN A 34 -3.05 9.64 0.21
N ASP A 35 -3.72 8.97 1.15
CA ASP A 35 -4.23 9.59 2.37
C ASP A 35 -3.07 10.10 3.26
N GLU A 36 -3.20 11.32 3.77
CA GLU A 36 -2.11 11.99 4.50
C GLU A 36 -1.78 11.31 5.83
N SER A 37 -2.80 10.85 6.57
CA SER A 37 -2.60 10.12 7.82
C SER A 37 -1.85 8.81 7.57
N THR A 38 -2.26 8.12 6.51
CA THR A 38 -1.65 6.88 6.06
C THR A 38 -0.21 7.07 5.62
N LEU A 39 0.08 8.08 4.79
CA LEU A 39 1.43 8.44 4.39
C LEU A 39 2.31 8.75 5.61
N ASN A 40 1.79 9.48 6.59
CA ASN A 40 2.51 9.75 7.84
C ASN A 40 2.83 8.46 8.62
N GLY A 41 1.88 7.53 8.68
CA GLY A 41 2.09 6.21 9.27
C GLY A 41 3.18 5.40 8.56
N ILE A 42 3.14 5.37 7.22
CA ILE A 42 4.14 4.71 6.38
C ILE A 42 5.52 5.35 6.63
N ALA A 43 5.63 6.67 6.54
CA ALA A 43 6.87 7.41 6.74
C ALA A 43 7.51 7.10 8.10
N ASN A 44 6.71 7.10 9.17
CA ASN A 44 7.15 6.74 10.52
C ASN A 44 7.64 5.29 10.62
N PHE A 45 6.89 4.35 10.04
CA PHE A 45 7.24 2.93 10.07
C PHE A 45 8.53 2.62 9.27
N LEU A 46 8.66 3.25 8.11
CA LEU A 46 9.83 3.15 7.25
C LEU A 46 11.02 3.95 7.80
N LYS A 47 10.79 4.89 8.72
CA LYS A 47 11.77 5.87 9.20
C LYS A 47 12.38 6.65 8.03
N THR A 48 11.52 7.19 7.16
CA THR A 48 11.95 8.03 6.04
C THR A 48 12.43 9.38 6.54
N ASP A 49 13.38 9.97 5.83
CA ASP A 49 13.64 11.40 5.98
C ASP A 49 12.55 12.26 5.31
N ALA A 50 12.69 13.59 5.42
CA ALA A 50 11.71 14.54 4.89
C ALA A 50 11.63 14.52 3.35
N GLU A 51 12.75 14.34 2.66
CA GLU A 51 12.81 14.30 1.20
C GLU A 51 12.17 13.03 0.66
N GLN A 52 12.49 11.88 1.27
CA GLN A 52 11.86 10.60 0.96
C GLN A 52 10.35 10.67 1.16
N LYS A 53 9.88 11.24 2.27
CA LYS A 53 8.44 11.39 2.55
C LYS A 53 7.75 12.26 1.51
N GLU A 54 8.30 13.43 1.19
CA GLU A 54 7.71 14.34 0.22
C GLU A 54 7.68 13.73 -1.19
N THR A 55 8.75 13.03 -1.56
CA THR A 55 8.82 12.35 -2.87
C THR A 55 7.82 11.18 -2.94
N LEU A 56 7.64 10.43 -1.85
CA LEU A 56 6.59 9.40 -1.77
C LEU A 56 5.19 10.01 -1.90
N LYS A 57 4.92 11.15 -1.23
CA LYS A 57 3.65 11.88 -1.37
C LYS A 57 3.34 12.18 -2.83
N TYR A 58 4.32 12.75 -3.53
CA TYR A 58 4.20 13.07 -4.95
C TYR A 58 3.90 11.82 -5.79
N VAL A 59 4.62 10.73 -5.56
CA VAL A 59 4.41 9.45 -6.27
C VAL A 59 3.02 8.89 -6.02
N PHE A 60 2.54 8.87 -4.78
CA PHE A 60 1.22 8.32 -4.47
C PHE A 60 0.09 9.14 -5.09
N SER A 61 0.20 10.47 -5.07
CA SER A 61 -0.71 11.36 -5.80
C SER A 61 -0.67 11.12 -7.31
N GLU A 62 0.52 10.89 -7.88
CA GLU A 62 0.67 10.57 -9.31
C GLU A 62 0.15 9.18 -9.68
N GLY A 63 0.20 8.22 -8.75
CA GLY A 63 -0.41 6.90 -8.89
C GLY A 63 -1.94 7.00 -8.95
N GLU A 64 -2.54 7.75 -8.03
CA GLU A 64 -3.98 8.02 -8.03
C GLU A 64 -4.44 8.70 -9.32
N ARG A 65 -3.78 9.79 -9.73
CA ARG A 65 -4.09 10.47 -11.01
C ARG A 65 -3.93 9.57 -12.23
N ARG A 66 -3.02 8.59 -12.19
CA ARG A 66 -2.85 7.60 -13.28
C ARG A 66 -4.03 6.64 -13.32
N MET A 67 -4.47 6.15 -12.16
CA MET A 67 -5.66 5.31 -12.03
C MET A 67 -6.89 6.04 -12.57
N GLU A 68 -7.18 7.24 -12.08
CA GLU A 68 -8.35 8.03 -12.50
C GLU A 68 -8.36 8.32 -14.01
N ARG A 69 -7.21 8.72 -14.57
CA ARG A 69 -7.07 8.96 -16.02
C ARG A 69 -7.26 7.70 -16.86
N ALA A 70 -6.84 6.53 -16.35
CA ALA A 70 -7.04 5.26 -17.05
C ALA A 70 -8.52 4.86 -17.04
N THR A 71 -9.18 4.98 -15.87
CA THR A 71 -10.62 4.71 -15.73
C THR A 71 -11.45 5.64 -16.63
N ALA A 72 -11.13 6.94 -16.65
CA ALA A 72 -11.79 7.90 -17.54
C ALA A 72 -11.61 7.60 -19.04
N LYS A 73 -10.60 6.82 -19.40
CA LYS A 73 -10.33 6.36 -20.78
C LYS A 73 -10.93 4.98 -21.08
N GLY A 74 -11.71 4.41 -20.16
CA GLY A 74 -12.41 3.15 -20.35
C GLY A 74 -11.66 1.91 -19.86
N ALA A 75 -10.56 2.04 -19.11
CA ALA A 75 -9.98 0.90 -18.40
C ALA A 75 -10.89 0.46 -17.25
N THR A 76 -10.87 -0.82 -16.93
CA THR A 76 -11.56 -1.30 -15.72
C THR A 76 -10.85 -0.77 -14.46
N GLU A 77 -11.59 -0.62 -13.36
CA GLU A 77 -11.02 -0.13 -12.10
C GLU A 77 -9.88 -1.03 -11.59
N GLU A 78 -10.01 -2.35 -11.74
CA GLU A 78 -8.98 -3.32 -11.33
C GLU A 78 -7.70 -3.18 -12.17
N GLU A 79 -7.82 -3.06 -13.49
CA GLU A 79 -6.66 -2.86 -14.37
C GLU A 79 -5.96 -1.53 -14.09
N ALA A 80 -6.73 -0.46 -13.89
CA ALA A 80 -6.22 0.88 -13.62
C ALA A 80 -5.50 0.93 -12.27
N SER A 81 -6.11 0.38 -11.22
CA SER A 81 -5.57 0.37 -9.87
C SER A 81 -4.36 -0.55 -9.73
N THR A 82 -4.37 -1.73 -10.36
CA THR A 82 -3.20 -2.63 -10.42
C THR A 82 -1.99 -1.93 -11.04
N LYS A 83 -2.18 -1.20 -12.15
CA LYS A 83 -1.10 -0.42 -12.79
C LYS A 83 -0.60 0.71 -11.89
N ALA A 84 -1.50 1.37 -11.16
CA ALA A 84 -1.12 2.40 -10.20
C ALA A 84 -0.33 1.85 -9.00
N ILE A 85 -0.68 0.66 -8.49
CA ILE A 85 0.11 -0.04 -7.47
C ILE A 85 1.52 -0.35 -7.98
N PHE A 86 1.65 -0.89 -9.20
CA PHE A 86 2.98 -1.16 -9.78
C PHE A 86 3.78 0.12 -10.01
N PHE A 87 3.12 1.22 -10.42
CA PHE A 87 3.76 2.52 -10.50
C PHE A 87 4.30 2.98 -9.14
N ASN A 88 3.50 2.87 -8.07
CA ASN A 88 3.91 3.25 -6.71
C ASN A 88 5.08 2.38 -6.22
N LEU A 89 5.03 1.06 -6.41
CA LEU A 89 6.10 0.13 -6.06
C LEU A 89 7.39 0.45 -6.84
N GLY A 90 7.28 0.66 -8.16
CA GLY A 90 8.43 0.96 -9.01
C GLY A 90 9.15 2.24 -8.61
N ASN A 91 8.41 3.32 -8.35
CA ASN A 91 9.00 4.59 -7.95
C ASN A 91 9.51 4.56 -6.50
N ALA A 92 8.80 3.90 -5.57
CA ALA A 92 9.25 3.76 -4.20
C ALA A 92 10.61 3.05 -4.10
N ARG A 93 10.95 2.14 -5.02
CA ARG A 93 12.26 1.50 -5.10
C ARG A 93 13.41 2.48 -5.36
N ALA A 94 13.15 3.56 -6.09
CA ALA A 94 14.15 4.59 -6.37
C ALA A 94 14.31 5.60 -5.22
N ILE A 95 13.28 5.73 -4.37
CA ILE A 95 13.23 6.71 -3.27
C ILE A 95 13.76 6.10 -1.96
N LEU A 96 13.43 4.83 -1.72
CA LEU A 96 13.70 4.15 -0.47
C LEU A 96 15.00 3.34 -0.53
N SER A 97 15.70 3.24 0.60
CA SER A 97 16.76 2.24 0.75
C SER A 97 16.18 0.83 0.60
N GLU A 98 17.03 -0.16 0.32
CA GLU A 98 16.58 -1.54 0.15
C GLU A 98 15.78 -2.07 1.36
N ALA A 99 16.22 -1.75 2.58
CA ALA A 99 15.55 -2.16 3.81
C ALA A 99 14.18 -1.48 3.97
N GLN A 100 14.07 -0.19 3.63
CA GLN A 100 12.80 0.54 3.63
C GLN A 100 11.86 0.02 2.54
N TYR A 101 12.38 -0.25 1.33
CA TYR A 101 11.59 -0.76 0.22
C TYR A 101 10.98 -2.12 0.52
N LYS A 102 11.75 -3.05 1.11
CA LYS A 102 11.23 -4.36 1.54
C LYS A 102 10.06 -4.23 2.51
N LYS A 103 10.16 -3.31 3.48
CA LYS A 103 9.06 -3.00 4.42
C LYS A 103 7.84 -2.40 3.71
N PHE A 104 8.06 -1.50 2.75
CA PHE A 104 6.97 -0.89 1.97
C PHE A 104 6.21 -1.93 1.15
N VAL A 105 6.92 -2.83 0.47
CA VAL A 105 6.31 -3.96 -0.26
C VAL A 105 5.47 -4.83 0.69
N SER A 106 5.95 -5.09 1.91
CA SER A 106 5.17 -5.82 2.92
C SER A 106 3.87 -5.10 3.30
N ILE A 107 3.90 -3.77 3.48
CA ILE A 107 2.69 -2.97 3.75
C ILE A 107 1.69 -3.13 2.60
N VAL A 108 2.12 -2.92 1.36
CA VAL A 108 1.26 -3.03 0.17
C VAL A 108 0.68 -4.44 0.03
N ASN A 109 1.50 -5.48 0.20
CA ASN A 109 1.04 -6.87 0.17
C ASN A 109 0.04 -7.17 1.28
N LEU A 110 0.25 -6.74 2.52
CA LEU A 110 -0.70 -6.99 3.61
C LEU A 110 -2.04 -6.25 3.39
N THR A 111 -1.99 -5.12 2.71
CA THR A 111 -3.17 -4.30 2.37
C THR A 111 -4.05 -4.98 1.32
N ILE A 112 -3.44 -5.56 0.28
CA ILE A 112 -4.15 -6.15 -0.88
C ILE A 112 -4.39 -7.66 -0.70
N TYR A 113 -3.42 -8.41 -0.19
CA TYR A 113 -3.36 -9.87 -0.34
C TYR A 113 -4.26 -10.66 0.63
N ASN A 114 -4.82 -10.05 1.67
CA ASN A 114 -5.80 -10.77 2.51
C ASN A 114 -7.16 -10.98 1.78
N GLU A 115 -7.38 -10.38 0.59
CA GLU A 115 -8.64 -10.44 -0.18
C GLU A 115 -8.82 -11.80 -0.87
N LYS A 116 -7.76 -12.27 -1.54
CA LYS A 116 -7.76 -13.50 -2.34
C LYS A 116 -7.95 -14.78 -1.54
N GLU A 117 -7.44 -14.84 -0.31
CA GLU A 117 -7.69 -16.00 0.55
C GLU A 117 -9.17 -16.08 0.95
N ARG A 118 -9.86 -14.95 1.15
CA ARG A 118 -11.29 -14.96 1.51
C ARG A 118 -12.18 -15.42 0.37
N GLU A 119 -11.93 -15.05 -0.89
CA GLU A 119 -12.70 -15.59 -2.02
C GLU A 119 -12.56 -17.11 -2.11
N LEU A 120 -11.35 -17.63 -1.89
CA LEU A 120 -11.07 -19.07 -1.90
C LEU A 120 -11.73 -19.84 -0.75
N PHE A 121 -12.01 -19.18 0.39
CA PHE A 121 -12.68 -19.77 1.55
C PHE A 121 -14.17 -19.42 1.67
N ALA A 122 -14.68 -18.46 0.90
CA ALA A 122 -16.10 -18.11 0.82
C ALA A 122 -16.87 -18.97 -0.18
N GLU A 123 -16.17 -19.68 -1.09
CA GLU A 123 -16.74 -20.69 -2.01
C GLU A 123 -16.83 -22.11 -1.41
N LYS A 124 -16.71 -22.29 -0.08
CA LYS A 124 -16.86 -23.59 0.58
C LYS A 124 -18.01 -23.63 1.58
#